data_AF-A0A965R0L4-F1
#
_entry.id   AF-A0A965R0L4-F1
#
_cell.length_a   1.000
_cell.length_b   1.000
_cell.length_c   1.000
_cell.angle_alpha   90.00
_cell.angle_beta   90.00
_cell.angle_gamma   90.00
#
_symmetry.space_group_name_H-M   'P 1'
#
loop_
_entity.id
_entity.type
_entity.pdbx_description
1 polymer ?
#
loop_
_entity_poly.entity_id
_entity_poly.type
_entity_poly.pdbx_seq_one_letter_code
_entity_poly.pdbx_strand_id
1 'polypeptide(L)'
;MGATPEAIDKAVIAFRGTENDSWSEKVADWSTNFSALLGIEPHEYMLAQRAAKAVVDALRDNYPDVELYATGHSLGGGLAQQAGYLDARIKAVYAFDTTPVTNWSHLQKRQNREGAACKKALLDKPLPSPAAQDAALQACQTVVIQNPYPTIYRVSHWNEGLDYVRNVTTRFSTRRFNRSDYGFFFEKENPVAAHEMGILACHLSWLMRGDDTDFDYPEAFAKKVISKDYGKEYGIQFRVHPVCPCDAVNLPGGRSACEPVGAR
;
A
#
# COMPACT_ATOMS: atom_id res chain seq x y z
N MET A 1 32.05 -18.42 -19.47
CA MET A 1 30.83 -17.68 -19.87
C MET A 1 30.21 -17.18 -18.59
N GLY A 2 30.32 -15.88 -18.31
CA GLY A 2 29.72 -15.31 -17.10
C GLY A 2 28.19 -15.40 -17.23
N ALA A 3 27.51 -15.80 -16.16
CA ALA A 3 26.06 -15.77 -16.12
C ALA A 3 25.61 -14.35 -16.51
N THR A 4 24.76 -14.25 -17.53
CA THR A 4 24.03 -13.01 -17.79
C THR A 4 23.29 -12.66 -16.51
N PRO A 5 23.33 -11.40 -16.04
CA PRO A 5 22.53 -10.97 -14.89
C PRO A 5 21.10 -11.43 -15.12
N GLU A 6 20.53 -12.11 -14.14
CA GLU A 6 19.16 -12.58 -14.18
C GLU A 6 18.25 -11.39 -14.50
N ALA A 7 17.44 -11.52 -15.55
CA ALA A 7 16.61 -10.44 -16.02
C ALA A 7 15.55 -10.13 -14.95
N ILE A 8 15.47 -8.85 -14.54
CA ILE A 8 14.46 -8.42 -13.58
C ILE A 8 13.16 -8.18 -14.34
N ASP A 9 12.23 -9.13 -14.26
CA ASP A 9 10.93 -9.03 -14.93
C ASP A 9 9.91 -8.20 -14.14
N LYS A 10 10.04 -8.16 -12.81
CA LYS A 10 9.09 -7.47 -11.91
C LYS A 10 9.81 -6.75 -10.78
N ALA A 11 9.32 -5.58 -10.40
CA ALA A 11 9.79 -4.84 -9.23
C ALA A 11 8.60 -4.30 -8.42
N VAL A 12 8.75 -4.30 -7.10
CA VAL A 12 7.72 -3.84 -6.15
C VAL A 12 8.27 -2.70 -5.31
N ILE A 13 7.55 -1.57 -5.31
CA ILE A 13 7.85 -0.42 -4.45
C ILE A 13 7.01 -0.54 -3.18
N ALA A 14 7.65 -0.85 -2.06
CA ALA A 14 6.99 -0.99 -0.77
C ALA A 14 7.06 0.31 0.05
N PHE A 15 5.89 0.84 0.42
CA PHE A 15 5.75 2.01 1.27
C PHE A 15 5.50 1.56 2.70
N ARG A 16 6.41 1.93 3.59
CA ARG A 16 6.30 1.67 5.03
C ARG A 16 5.21 2.55 5.65
N GLY A 17 4.46 1.98 6.59
CA GLY A 17 3.55 2.73 7.47
C GLY A 17 4.29 3.46 8.60
N THR A 18 3.54 3.99 9.57
CA THR A 18 4.10 4.76 10.68
C THR A 18 4.74 3.88 11.76
N GLU A 19 6.05 4.05 11.98
CA GLU A 19 6.88 3.49 13.07
C GLU A 19 6.68 4.17 14.43
N ASN A 20 6.05 3.56 15.45
CA ASN A 20 6.18 4.06 16.83
C ASN A 20 5.86 3.00 17.91
N ASP A 21 6.63 3.03 19.01
CA ASP A 21 6.66 1.99 20.07
C ASP A 21 5.41 1.91 20.98
N SER A 22 4.50 2.89 20.95
CA SER A 22 3.22 2.86 21.68
C SER A 22 2.03 2.87 20.71
N TRP A 23 1.95 1.80 19.92
CA TRP A 23 1.00 1.67 18.81
C TRP A 23 -0.48 1.78 19.24
N SER A 24 -0.86 1.38 20.45
CA SER A 24 -2.24 1.45 20.95
C SER A 24 -2.73 2.87 21.29
N GLU A 25 -1.88 3.70 21.89
CA GLU A 25 -2.21 5.10 22.21
C GLU A 25 -2.18 5.95 20.94
N LYS A 26 -1.22 5.66 20.06
CA LYS A 26 -1.11 6.38 18.80
C LYS A 26 -2.13 5.94 17.78
N VAL A 27 -2.65 4.71 17.67
CA VAL A 27 -3.70 4.42 16.67
C VAL A 27 -5.02 5.13 17.01
N ALA A 28 -5.36 5.30 18.28
CA ALA A 28 -6.51 6.11 18.67
C ALA A 28 -6.27 7.61 18.41
N ASP A 29 -5.10 8.14 18.79
CA ASP A 29 -4.72 9.51 18.48
C ASP A 29 -4.48 9.73 16.98
N TRP A 30 -4.10 8.70 16.23
CA TRP A 30 -3.78 8.74 14.81
C TRP A 30 -5.02 8.50 14.00
N SER A 31 -5.99 7.65 14.38
CA SER A 31 -7.31 7.67 13.73
C SER A 31 -8.01 9.00 13.96
N THR A 32 -7.78 9.65 15.10
CA THR A 32 -8.34 10.95 15.44
C THR A 32 -7.58 12.11 14.76
N ASN A 33 -6.25 12.07 14.65
CA ASN A 33 -5.44 13.03 13.87
C ASN A 33 -5.53 12.80 12.36
N PHE A 34 -5.62 11.55 11.93
CA PHE A 34 -5.95 11.15 10.57
C PHE A 34 -7.41 11.49 10.30
N SER A 35 -8.32 11.57 11.28
CA SER A 35 -9.68 12.11 11.09
C SER A 35 -9.73 13.63 10.86
N ALA A 36 -8.62 14.36 11.01
CA ALA A 36 -8.35 15.62 10.30
C ALA A 36 -8.10 15.42 8.77
N LEU A 37 -8.65 14.32 8.25
CA LEU A 37 -8.50 13.56 7.02
C LEU A 37 -8.69 14.30 5.69
N LEU A 38 -8.98 15.60 5.67
CA LEU A 38 -9.57 16.22 4.47
C LEU A 38 -8.99 17.60 4.07
N GLY A 39 -7.87 18.06 4.68
CA GLY A 39 -7.47 19.48 4.57
C GLY A 39 -6.04 19.85 4.11
N ILE A 40 -4.98 19.11 4.47
CA ILE A 40 -3.57 19.49 4.21
C ILE A 40 -2.74 18.24 3.91
N GLU A 41 -2.00 18.24 2.79
CA GLU A 41 -1.06 17.18 2.41
C GLU A 41 0.18 17.26 3.32
N PRO A 42 0.45 16.26 4.19
CA PRO A 42 1.62 16.29 5.05
C PRO A 42 2.90 16.32 4.21
N HIS A 43 3.91 17.07 4.65
CA HIS A 43 5.19 17.20 3.94
C HIS A 43 5.83 15.84 3.60
N GLU A 44 5.64 14.85 4.48
CA GLU A 44 6.09 13.47 4.32
C GLU A 44 5.51 12.79 3.08
N TYR A 45 4.24 13.07 2.72
CA TYR A 45 3.64 12.56 1.49
C TYR A 45 4.34 13.11 0.26
N MET A 46 4.67 14.40 0.24
CA MET A 46 5.39 14.98 -0.89
C MET A 46 6.79 14.39 -1.06
N LEU A 47 7.51 14.15 0.06
CA LEU A 47 8.81 13.48 0.02
C LEU A 47 8.69 12.06 -0.52
N ALA A 48 7.73 11.29 -0.01
CA ALA A 48 7.48 9.93 -0.49
C ALA A 48 7.07 9.89 -1.97
N GLN A 49 6.24 10.82 -2.44
CA GLN A 49 5.88 10.96 -3.86
C GLN A 49 7.11 11.25 -4.74
N ARG A 50 7.97 12.18 -4.33
CA ARG A 50 9.19 12.52 -5.07
C ARG A 50 10.18 11.34 -5.10
N ALA A 51 10.38 10.69 -3.97
CA ALA A 51 11.24 9.51 -3.87
C ALA A 51 10.70 8.37 -4.74
N ALA A 52 9.39 8.09 -4.69
CA ALA A 52 8.76 7.07 -5.51
C ALA A 52 8.97 7.33 -7.01
N LYS A 53 8.79 8.58 -7.46
CA LYS A 53 9.05 8.94 -8.86
C LYS A 53 10.51 8.68 -9.25
N ALA A 54 11.46 9.09 -8.42
CA ALA A 54 12.88 8.86 -8.70
C ALA A 54 13.21 7.36 -8.78
N VAL A 55 12.61 6.53 -7.93
CA VAL A 55 12.76 5.07 -7.96
C VAL A 55 12.16 4.48 -9.24
N VAL A 56 10.95 4.90 -9.63
CA VAL A 56 10.32 4.44 -10.88
C VAL A 56 11.17 4.81 -12.10
N ASP A 57 11.67 6.05 -12.14
CA ASP A 57 12.54 6.52 -13.23
C ASP A 57 13.82 5.67 -13.29
N ALA A 58 14.50 5.48 -12.16
CA ALA A 58 15.70 4.66 -12.10
C ALA A 58 15.45 3.20 -12.50
N LEU A 59 14.33 2.59 -12.07
CA LEU A 59 13.99 1.22 -12.46
C LEU A 59 13.74 1.10 -13.96
N ARG A 60 13.08 2.08 -14.58
CA ARG A 60 12.81 2.08 -16.03
C ARG A 60 14.05 2.35 -16.87
N ASP A 61 14.94 3.21 -16.38
CA ASP A 61 16.19 3.51 -17.07
C ASP A 61 17.13 2.30 -17.11
N ASN A 62 17.15 1.49 -16.04
CA ASN A 62 18.00 0.30 -15.95
C ASN A 62 17.32 -0.98 -16.47
N TYR A 63 15.99 -1.05 -16.37
CA TYR A 63 15.18 -2.22 -16.76
C TYR A 63 13.93 -1.75 -17.52
N PRO A 64 14.04 -1.41 -18.83
CA PRO A 64 12.95 -0.80 -19.60
C PRO A 64 11.66 -1.61 -19.59
N ASP A 65 11.78 -2.94 -19.62
CA ASP A 65 10.65 -3.87 -19.71
C ASP A 65 10.12 -4.35 -18.36
N VAL A 66 10.69 -3.89 -17.23
CA VAL A 66 10.28 -4.34 -15.89
C VAL A 66 8.80 -3.99 -15.61
N GLU A 67 8.04 -4.93 -15.07
CA GLU A 67 6.71 -4.66 -14.57
C GLU A 67 6.78 -4.03 -13.17
N LEU A 68 6.19 -2.86 -13.00
CA LEU A 68 6.24 -2.13 -11.74
C LEU A 68 4.95 -2.29 -10.94
N TYR A 69 5.10 -2.56 -9.66
CA TYR A 69 4.02 -2.68 -8.70
C TYR A 69 4.28 -1.79 -7.50
N ALA A 70 3.23 -1.41 -6.79
CA ALA A 70 3.35 -0.67 -5.52
C ALA A 70 2.58 -1.39 -4.42
N THR A 71 3.11 -1.34 -3.20
CA THR A 71 2.43 -1.94 -2.05
C THR A 71 2.66 -1.15 -0.77
N GLY A 72 1.80 -1.34 0.21
CA GLY A 72 1.99 -0.79 1.54
C GLY A 72 0.82 -1.11 2.46
N HIS A 73 1.09 -1.00 3.75
CA HIS A 73 0.11 -1.20 4.82
C HIS A 73 -0.31 0.12 5.45
N SER A 74 -1.56 0.22 5.93
CA SER A 74 -2.05 1.38 6.68
C SER A 74 -1.83 2.70 5.92
N LEU A 75 -0.99 3.60 6.46
CA LEU A 75 -0.51 4.83 5.82
C LEU A 75 0.26 4.55 4.51
N GLY A 76 1.16 3.57 4.53
CA GLY A 76 1.93 3.13 3.37
C GLY A 76 1.03 2.66 2.23
N GLY A 77 -0.10 2.02 2.54
CA GLY A 77 -1.10 1.64 1.53
C GLY A 77 -1.75 2.85 0.84
N GLY A 78 -1.91 3.96 1.56
CA GLY A 78 -2.42 5.21 1.00
C GLY A 78 -1.41 5.85 0.05
N LEU A 79 -0.12 5.81 0.42
CA LEU A 79 0.99 6.25 -0.43
C LEU A 79 1.14 5.39 -1.68
N ALA A 80 1.02 4.07 -1.56
CA ALA A 80 1.08 3.14 -2.68
C ALA A 80 -0.05 3.42 -3.71
N GLN A 81 -1.27 3.68 -3.23
CA GLN A 81 -2.39 4.08 -4.08
C GLN A 81 -2.12 5.42 -4.79
N GLN A 82 -1.54 6.39 -4.08
CA GLN A 82 -1.14 7.66 -4.70
C GLN A 82 -0.09 7.47 -5.77
N ALA A 83 0.92 6.64 -5.53
CA ALA A 83 1.92 6.32 -6.54
C ALA A 83 1.25 5.79 -7.81
N GLY A 84 0.27 4.88 -7.68
CA GLY A 84 -0.53 4.39 -8.80
C GLY A 84 -1.31 5.48 -9.54
N TYR A 85 -1.79 6.53 -8.86
CA TYR A 85 -2.42 7.67 -9.54
C TYR A 85 -1.43 8.59 -10.25
N LEU A 86 -0.24 8.78 -9.66
CA LEU A 86 0.77 9.71 -10.10
C LEU A 86 1.64 9.17 -11.23
N ASP A 87 1.71 7.84 -11.41
CA ASP A 87 2.57 7.22 -12.39
C ASP A 87 1.89 6.06 -13.12
N ALA A 88 1.61 6.24 -14.41
CA ALA A 88 0.94 5.23 -15.24
C ALA A 88 1.80 4.00 -15.52
N ARG A 89 3.11 4.04 -15.22
CA ARG A 89 4.02 2.90 -15.39
C ARG A 89 3.87 1.87 -14.28
N ILE A 90 3.19 2.21 -13.18
CA ILE A 90 2.82 1.27 -12.12
C ILE A 90 1.59 0.49 -12.57
N LYS A 91 1.79 -0.81 -12.79
CA LYS A 91 0.80 -1.73 -13.36
C LYS A 91 -0.34 -2.03 -12.39
N ALA A 92 -0.01 -2.27 -11.12
CA ALA A 92 -1.01 -2.50 -10.08
C ALA A 92 -0.51 -2.08 -8.68
N VAL A 93 -1.48 -1.78 -7.81
CA VAL A 93 -1.26 -1.45 -6.41
C VAL A 93 -1.90 -2.52 -5.52
N TYR A 94 -1.15 -3.04 -4.55
CA TYR A 94 -1.63 -3.95 -3.51
C TYR A 94 -1.55 -3.26 -2.16
N ALA A 95 -2.68 -2.82 -1.62
CA ALA A 95 -2.73 -2.03 -0.39
C ALA A 95 -3.40 -2.83 0.73
N PHE A 96 -2.73 -2.94 1.87
CA PHE A 96 -3.15 -3.77 3.00
C PHE A 96 -3.63 -2.91 4.17
N ASP A 97 -4.80 -3.24 4.73
CA ASP A 97 -5.50 -2.49 5.77
C ASP A 97 -5.44 -0.98 5.54
N THR A 98 -5.49 -0.58 4.27
CA THR A 98 -5.06 0.75 3.92
C THR A 98 -6.05 1.78 4.41
N THR A 99 -5.51 2.86 4.93
CA THR A 99 -6.30 3.93 5.49
C THR A 99 -7.27 4.53 4.44
N PRO A 100 -8.39 5.11 4.87
CA PRO A 100 -9.44 5.61 3.97
C PRO A 100 -9.00 6.69 2.96
N VAL A 101 -7.87 7.34 3.19
CA VAL A 101 -7.38 8.41 2.32
C VAL A 101 -6.55 7.86 1.18
N THR A 102 -7.21 7.82 0.02
CA THR A 102 -6.56 7.71 -1.29
C THR A 102 -5.89 9.02 -1.71
N ASN A 103 -6.12 10.12 -0.98
CA ASN A 103 -5.71 11.51 -1.28
C ASN A 103 -6.11 12.01 -2.67
N TRP A 104 -7.01 11.30 -3.36
CA TRP A 104 -7.35 11.66 -4.73
C TRP A 104 -7.99 13.03 -4.84
N SER A 105 -8.94 13.36 -3.96
CA SER A 105 -9.63 14.64 -4.04
C SER A 105 -8.64 15.79 -3.91
N HIS A 106 -7.55 15.59 -3.17
CA HIS A 106 -6.44 16.53 -3.09
C HIS A 106 -5.61 16.55 -4.38
N LEU A 107 -5.24 15.39 -4.94
CA LEU A 107 -4.55 15.31 -6.23
C LEU A 107 -5.35 15.98 -7.35
N GLN A 108 -6.68 15.79 -7.37
CA GLN A 108 -7.58 16.41 -8.33
C GLN A 108 -7.67 17.93 -8.12
N LYS A 109 -7.78 18.39 -6.87
CA LYS A 109 -7.71 19.82 -6.55
C LYS A 109 -6.37 20.43 -6.98
N ARG A 110 -5.26 19.73 -6.74
CA ARG A 110 -3.90 20.13 -7.15
C ARG A 110 -3.80 20.25 -8.66
N GLN A 111 -4.24 19.23 -9.41
CA GLN A 111 -4.31 19.25 -10.87
C GLN A 111 -5.12 20.45 -11.40
N ASN A 112 -6.30 20.70 -10.81
CA ASN A 112 -7.14 21.83 -11.20
C ASN A 112 -6.45 23.18 -10.93
N ARG A 113 -5.78 23.31 -9.77
CA ARG A 113 -5.06 24.55 -9.39
C ARG A 113 -3.87 24.82 -10.30
N GLU A 114 -3.06 23.79 -10.58
CA GLU A 114 -1.89 23.89 -11.45
C GLU A 114 -2.29 24.18 -12.90
N GLY A 115 -3.32 23.51 -13.41
CA GLY A 115 -3.87 23.78 -14.74
C GLY A 115 -4.43 25.20 -14.86
N ALA A 116 -5.13 25.70 -13.85
CA ALA A 116 -5.63 27.08 -13.82
C ALA A 116 -4.50 28.11 -13.78
N ALA A 117 -3.46 27.88 -12.97
CA ALA A 117 -2.29 28.75 -12.87
C ALA A 117 -1.53 28.81 -14.21
N CYS A 118 -1.32 27.66 -14.85
CA CYS A 118 -0.68 27.58 -16.15
C CYS A 118 -1.50 28.31 -17.24
N LYS A 119 -2.82 28.08 -17.28
CA LYS A 119 -3.72 28.78 -18.22
C LYS A 119 -3.66 30.31 -18.04
N LYS A 120 -3.63 30.79 -16.79
CA LYS A 120 -3.47 32.22 -16.50
C LYS A 120 -2.13 32.75 -17.05
N ALA A 121 -1.03 32.07 -16.77
CA ALA A 121 0.30 32.46 -17.24
C ALA A 121 0.44 32.46 -18.78
N LEU A 122 -0.35 31.65 -19.50
CA LEU A 122 -0.43 31.68 -20.96
C LEU A 122 -1.25 32.84 -21.51
N LEU A 123 -2.39 33.17 -20.89
CA LEU A 123 -3.23 34.28 -21.31
C LEU A 123 -2.51 35.64 -21.19
N ASP A 124 -1.54 35.73 -20.28
CA ASP A 124 -0.72 36.93 -20.09
C ASP A 124 0.41 37.07 -21.15
N LYS A 125 0.57 36.10 -22.07
CA LYS A 125 1.58 36.12 -23.14
C LYS A 125 0.91 36.16 -24.53
N PRO A 126 1.25 37.13 -25.41
CA PRO A 126 0.77 37.11 -26.79
C PRO A 126 1.43 35.94 -27.53
N LEU A 127 0.70 34.85 -27.73
CA LEU A 127 1.13 33.73 -28.55
C LEU A 127 0.90 34.02 -30.04
N PRO A 128 1.78 33.55 -30.93
CA PRO A 128 1.84 33.98 -32.33
C PRO A 128 0.68 33.47 -33.21
N SER A 129 -0.09 32.49 -32.75
CA SER A 129 -1.24 31.95 -33.50
C SER A 129 -2.22 31.22 -32.58
N PRO A 130 -3.48 31.03 -33.02
CA PRO A 130 -4.45 30.18 -32.31
C PRO A 130 -3.94 28.75 -32.09
N ALA A 131 -3.26 28.16 -33.07
CA ALA A 131 -2.67 26.82 -32.93
C ALA A 131 -1.59 26.76 -31.83
N ALA A 132 -0.79 27.82 -31.67
CA ALA A 132 0.17 27.92 -30.59
C ALA A 132 -0.50 28.09 -29.22
N GLN A 133 -1.64 28.79 -29.16
CA GLN A 133 -2.47 28.87 -27.95
C GLN A 133 -3.06 27.52 -27.57
N ASP A 134 -3.60 26.77 -28.53
CA ASP A 134 -4.18 25.45 -28.29
C ASP A 134 -3.13 24.44 -27.83
N ALA A 135 -1.96 24.41 -28.48
CA ALA A 135 -0.84 23.56 -28.09
C ALA A 135 -0.33 23.90 -26.67
N ALA A 136 -0.24 25.19 -26.34
CA ALA A 136 0.17 25.63 -25.02
C ALA A 136 -0.89 25.30 -23.95
N LEU A 137 -2.18 25.49 -24.25
CA LEU A 137 -3.29 25.11 -23.38
C LEU A 137 -3.32 23.60 -23.11
N GLN A 138 -3.01 22.78 -24.12
CA GLN A 138 -2.79 21.34 -23.95
C GLN A 138 -1.57 21.04 -23.08
N ALA A 139 -0.45 21.73 -23.29
CA ALA A 139 0.74 21.59 -22.44
C ALA A 139 0.49 22.02 -20.98
N CYS A 140 -0.45 22.95 -20.75
CA CYS A 140 -0.91 23.36 -19.42
C CYS A 140 -1.80 22.35 -18.70
N GLN A 141 -2.22 21.28 -19.39
CA GLN A 141 -2.70 20.09 -18.70
C GLN A 141 -1.48 19.37 -18.11
N THR A 142 -0.85 19.97 -17.09
CA THR A 142 0.13 19.25 -16.28
C THR A 142 -0.60 18.09 -15.64
N VAL A 143 -0.33 16.90 -16.15
CA VAL A 143 -0.99 15.67 -15.71
C VAL A 143 -0.37 15.27 -14.37
N VAL A 144 -0.86 15.87 -13.28
CA VAL A 144 -0.51 15.45 -11.92
C VAL A 144 -0.94 14.00 -11.75
N ILE A 145 -2.14 13.66 -12.20
CA ILE A 145 -2.70 12.31 -12.19
C ILE A 145 -2.45 11.66 -13.54
N GLN A 146 -1.37 10.89 -13.66
CA GLN A 146 -1.02 10.19 -14.90
C GLN A 146 -1.91 8.99 -15.19
N ASN A 147 -2.46 8.36 -14.15
CA ASN A 147 -3.36 7.24 -14.27
C ASN A 147 -4.60 7.48 -13.42
N PRO A 148 -5.74 7.89 -14.02
CA PRO A 148 -6.95 8.15 -13.26
C PRO A 148 -7.65 6.88 -12.76
N TYR A 149 -7.33 5.72 -13.37
CA TYR A 149 -7.97 4.43 -13.09
C TYR A 149 -6.94 3.31 -12.91
N PRO A 150 -6.00 3.45 -11.94
CA PRO A 150 -5.04 2.41 -11.65
C PRO A 150 -5.75 1.15 -11.16
N THR A 151 -5.16 0.00 -11.48
CA THR A 151 -5.58 -1.27 -10.90
C THR A 151 -5.17 -1.29 -9.43
N ILE A 152 -6.16 -1.27 -8.53
CA ILE A 152 -5.93 -1.27 -7.08
C ILE A 152 -6.62 -2.47 -6.46
N TYR A 153 -5.84 -3.33 -5.82
CA TYR A 153 -6.30 -4.40 -4.95
C TYR A 153 -6.14 -3.94 -3.49
N ARG A 154 -7.26 -3.84 -2.77
CA ARG A 154 -7.26 -3.53 -1.35
C ARG A 154 -7.59 -4.79 -0.59
N VAL A 155 -6.73 -5.15 0.35
CA VAL A 155 -6.92 -6.29 1.24
C VAL A 155 -7.11 -5.71 2.63
N SER A 156 -8.18 -6.09 3.31
CA SER A 156 -8.43 -5.62 4.67
C SER A 156 -8.96 -6.71 5.58
N HIS A 157 -8.55 -6.67 6.84
CA HIS A 157 -9.18 -7.45 7.89
C HIS A 157 -10.44 -6.76 8.41
N TRP A 158 -11.53 -7.50 8.57
CA TRP A 158 -12.79 -7.02 9.11
C TRP A 158 -12.68 -6.75 10.61
N ASN A 159 -13.54 -5.86 11.11
CA ASN A 159 -13.63 -5.46 12.52
C ASN A 159 -12.43 -4.64 13.04
N GLU A 160 -11.53 -4.19 12.16
CA GLU A 160 -10.58 -3.14 12.52
C GLU A 160 -11.28 -1.77 12.67
N GLY A 161 -10.71 -0.90 13.50
CA GLY A 161 -11.32 0.41 13.79
C GLY A 161 -11.43 1.31 12.56
N LEU A 162 -10.51 1.14 11.60
CA LEU A 162 -10.49 1.91 10.36
C LEU A 162 -11.47 1.38 9.30
N ASP A 163 -12.00 0.18 9.43
CA ASP A 163 -12.93 -0.39 8.45
C ASP A 163 -14.22 0.41 8.40
N TYR A 164 -14.72 0.89 9.54
CA TYR A 164 -15.88 1.78 9.58
C TYR A 164 -15.64 3.08 8.80
N VAL A 165 -14.50 3.73 9.03
CA VAL A 165 -14.14 4.98 8.34
C VAL A 165 -13.90 4.73 6.84
N ARG A 166 -13.28 3.59 6.51
CA ARG A 166 -13.10 3.13 5.14
C ARG A 166 -14.42 2.92 4.43
N ASN A 167 -15.38 2.25 5.06
CA ASN A 167 -16.69 2.00 4.48
C ASN A 167 -17.45 3.30 4.19
N VAL A 168 -17.32 4.30 5.05
CA VAL A 168 -17.92 5.63 4.81
C VAL A 168 -17.21 6.35 3.66
N THR A 169 -15.89 6.49 3.71
CA THR A 169 -15.12 7.24 2.69
C THR A 169 -15.13 6.57 1.32
N THR A 170 -15.13 5.24 1.28
CA THR A 170 -15.19 4.45 0.04
C THR A 170 -16.51 4.68 -0.70
N ARG A 171 -17.62 4.94 0.01
CA ARG A 171 -18.92 5.30 -0.59
C ARG A 171 -18.92 6.70 -1.21
N PHE A 172 -18.19 7.65 -0.63
CA PHE A 172 -18.07 9.01 -1.16
C PHE A 172 -17.01 9.14 -2.26
N SER A 173 -16.00 8.27 -2.28
CA SER A 173 -15.15 8.07 -3.44
C SER A 173 -15.95 7.26 -4.47
N THR A 174 -16.74 7.96 -5.29
CA THR A 174 -17.53 7.38 -6.38
C THR A 174 -16.73 6.33 -7.18
N ARG A 175 -17.45 5.30 -7.64
CA ARG A 175 -16.95 4.10 -8.34
C ARG A 175 -15.71 4.39 -9.18
N ARG A 176 -14.56 3.93 -8.71
CA ARG A 176 -13.35 3.90 -9.53
C ARG A 176 -13.28 2.57 -10.22
N PHE A 177 -13.23 2.65 -11.55
CA PHE A 177 -12.95 1.50 -12.38
C PHE A 177 -11.59 0.91 -11.96
N ASN A 178 -11.46 -0.41 -12.02
CA ASN A 178 -10.27 -1.19 -11.65
C ASN A 178 -9.87 -1.21 -10.16
N ARG A 179 -10.80 -0.90 -9.24
CA ARG A 179 -10.59 -1.19 -7.81
C ARG A 179 -11.32 -2.47 -7.40
N SER A 180 -10.60 -3.35 -6.72
CA SER A 180 -11.15 -4.54 -6.06
C SER A 180 -10.82 -4.49 -4.57
N ASP A 181 -11.85 -4.54 -3.73
CA ASP A 181 -11.73 -4.54 -2.27
C ASP A 181 -12.04 -5.97 -1.76
N TYR A 182 -11.07 -6.60 -1.08
CA TYR A 182 -11.17 -7.92 -0.47
C TYR A 182 -11.15 -7.79 1.05
N GLY A 183 -12.27 -8.14 1.67
CA GLY A 183 -12.40 -8.19 3.11
C GLY A 183 -12.27 -9.62 3.61
N PHE A 184 -11.39 -9.85 4.57
CA PHE A 184 -11.25 -11.12 5.27
C PHE A 184 -11.66 -10.96 6.72
N PHE A 185 -12.28 -11.99 7.29
CA PHE A 185 -12.58 -12.04 8.72
C PHE A 185 -11.84 -13.24 9.29
N PHE A 186 -10.80 -12.97 10.07
CA PHE A 186 -9.97 -14.02 10.67
C PHE A 186 -10.36 -14.23 12.12
N GLU A 187 -10.52 -13.14 12.88
CA GLU A 187 -10.80 -13.22 14.31
C GLU A 187 -11.50 -11.97 14.85
N LYS A 188 -12.19 -12.15 15.98
CA LYS A 188 -12.80 -11.04 16.71
C LYS A 188 -11.80 -10.47 17.71
N GLU A 189 -10.88 -9.67 17.19
CA GLU A 189 -9.89 -8.97 18.01
C GLU A 189 -10.31 -7.54 18.36
N ASN A 190 -9.56 -6.92 19.27
CA ASN A 190 -9.65 -5.48 19.49
C ASN A 190 -9.44 -4.75 18.14
N PRO A 191 -10.26 -3.73 17.80
CA PRO A 191 -10.17 -3.01 16.53
C PRO A 191 -8.79 -2.45 16.18
N VAL A 192 -7.93 -2.20 17.18
CA VAL A 192 -6.53 -1.79 16.99
C VAL A 192 -5.68 -2.99 16.60
N ALA A 193 -5.70 -4.08 17.37
CA ALA A 193 -4.94 -5.30 17.06
C ALA A 193 -5.32 -5.89 15.69
N ALA A 194 -6.61 -5.80 15.32
CA ALA A 194 -7.11 -6.25 14.02
C ALA A 194 -6.52 -5.49 12.82
N HIS A 195 -5.88 -4.32 13.04
CA HIS A 195 -5.23 -3.49 12.01
C HIS A 195 -3.76 -3.87 11.77
N GLU A 196 -3.25 -4.92 12.42
CA GLU A 196 -1.86 -5.36 12.28
C GLU A 196 -1.68 -6.25 11.04
N MET A 197 -0.61 -6.03 10.26
CA MET A 197 -0.21 -6.92 9.16
C MET A 197 0.06 -8.35 9.60
N GLY A 198 0.35 -8.57 10.88
CA GLY A 198 0.62 -9.87 11.44
C GLY A 198 -0.45 -10.87 11.05
N ILE A 199 -1.72 -10.58 11.32
CA ILE A 199 -2.83 -11.52 11.09
C ILE A 199 -2.86 -11.95 9.62
N LEU A 200 -2.79 -10.99 8.69
CA LEU A 200 -2.75 -11.26 7.24
C LEU A 200 -1.52 -12.10 6.85
N ALA A 201 -0.34 -11.72 7.34
CA ALA A 201 0.92 -12.40 7.06
C ALA A 201 0.93 -13.84 7.59
N CYS A 202 0.37 -14.07 8.78
CA CYS A 202 0.20 -15.38 9.39
C CYS A 202 -0.70 -16.27 8.53
N HIS A 203 -1.90 -15.81 8.19
CA HIS A 203 -2.84 -16.58 7.38
C HIS A 203 -2.27 -16.87 5.98
N LEU A 204 -1.56 -15.92 5.38
CA LEU A 204 -0.86 -16.14 4.12
C LEU A 204 0.25 -17.20 4.26
N SER A 205 1.10 -17.07 5.28
CA SER A 205 2.19 -18.02 5.55
C SER A 205 1.65 -19.44 5.73
N TRP A 206 0.50 -19.57 6.42
CA TRP A 206 -0.15 -20.86 6.57
C TRP A 206 -0.60 -21.47 5.24
N LEU A 207 -1.23 -20.68 4.38
CA LEU A 207 -1.68 -21.14 3.07
C LEU A 207 -0.51 -21.59 2.19
N MET A 208 0.66 -20.99 2.37
CA MET A 208 1.89 -21.27 1.60
C MET A 208 2.75 -22.41 2.17
N ARG A 209 2.46 -22.95 3.36
CA ARG A 209 3.36 -23.91 4.05
C ARG A 209 3.62 -25.23 3.32
N GLY A 210 2.94 -25.51 2.21
CA GLY A 210 3.16 -26.69 1.38
C GLY A 210 3.44 -26.34 -0.08
N ASP A 211 3.72 -25.06 -0.34
CA ASP A 211 4.09 -24.58 -1.67
C ASP A 211 5.59 -24.79 -1.89
N ASP A 212 5.94 -25.33 -3.06
CA ASP A 212 7.31 -25.63 -3.48
C ASP A 212 7.86 -24.55 -4.42
N THR A 213 7.19 -23.39 -4.49
CA THR A 213 7.59 -22.31 -5.37
C THR A 213 8.93 -21.69 -4.97
N ASP A 214 9.73 -21.33 -5.97
CA ASP A 214 11.07 -20.74 -5.84
C ASP A 214 11.10 -19.31 -5.24
N PHE A 215 9.97 -18.79 -4.75
CA PHE A 215 9.90 -17.45 -4.17
C PHE A 215 10.37 -17.47 -2.71
N ASP A 216 10.94 -16.35 -2.23
CA ASP A 216 11.56 -16.14 -0.89
C ASP A 216 10.63 -16.34 0.34
N TYR A 217 9.51 -17.02 0.18
CA TYR A 217 8.63 -17.48 1.25
C TYR A 217 8.62 -19.02 1.38
N PRO A 218 9.80 -19.68 1.51
CA PRO A 218 9.87 -21.14 1.58
C PRO A 218 9.10 -21.65 2.80
N GLU A 219 8.64 -22.90 2.74
CA GLU A 219 7.96 -23.59 3.85
C GLU A 219 8.68 -23.38 5.19
N ALA A 220 10.02 -23.41 5.20
CA ALA A 220 10.83 -23.17 6.38
C ALA A 220 10.65 -21.76 6.96
N PHE A 221 10.55 -20.73 6.11
CA PHE A 221 10.29 -19.35 6.53
C PHE A 221 8.85 -19.20 7.03
N ALA A 222 7.87 -19.77 6.32
CA ALA A 222 6.48 -19.78 6.77
C ALA A 222 6.35 -20.44 8.17
N LYS A 223 6.98 -21.60 8.37
CA LYS A 223 7.08 -22.29 9.67
C LYS A 223 7.77 -21.44 10.73
N LYS A 224 8.80 -20.67 10.36
CA LYS A 224 9.51 -19.75 11.25
C LYS A 224 8.60 -18.59 11.71
N VAL A 225 7.87 -17.96 10.79
CA VAL A 225 6.93 -16.85 11.06
C VAL A 225 5.79 -17.27 11.99
N ILE A 226 5.25 -18.49 11.83
CA ILE A 226 4.17 -19.01 12.69
C ILE A 226 4.68 -19.60 14.01
N SER A 227 6.00 -19.70 14.21
CA SER A 227 6.58 -20.28 15.42
C SER A 227 6.47 -19.34 16.63
N LYS A 228 6.33 -19.92 17.82
CA LYS A 228 6.29 -19.16 19.10
C LYS A 228 7.61 -18.45 19.43
N ASP A 229 8.69 -18.78 18.73
CA ASP A 229 10.05 -18.32 19.02
C ASP A 229 10.53 -17.21 18.07
N TYR A 230 9.75 -16.85 17.04
CA TYR A 230 10.13 -15.87 16.01
C TYR A 230 10.70 -14.56 16.60
N GLY A 231 10.03 -13.96 17.58
CA GLY A 231 10.49 -12.72 18.21
C GLY A 231 11.74 -12.85 19.09
N LYS A 232 12.00 -14.04 19.65
CA LYS A 232 13.13 -14.24 20.56
C LYS A 232 14.47 -14.13 19.85
N GLU A 233 14.55 -14.62 18.62
CA GLU A 233 15.78 -14.59 17.80
C GLU A 233 16.26 -13.17 17.49
N TYR A 234 15.33 -12.22 17.39
CA TYR A 234 15.64 -10.81 17.08
C TYR A 234 15.66 -9.91 18.32
N GLY A 235 15.58 -10.48 19.53
CA GLY A 235 15.50 -9.69 20.78
C GLY A 235 14.21 -8.87 20.91
N ILE A 236 13.17 -9.19 20.12
CA ILE A 236 11.89 -8.50 20.13
C ILE A 236 10.98 -9.22 21.13
N GLN A 237 10.79 -8.61 22.30
CA GLN A 237 9.74 -9.04 23.22
C GLN A 237 8.39 -8.50 22.75
N PHE A 238 7.68 -9.28 21.94
CA PHE A 238 6.28 -9.00 21.66
C PHE A 238 5.48 -9.13 22.97
N ARG A 239 4.92 -8.02 23.49
CA ARG A 239 4.01 -8.05 24.66
C ARG A 239 2.70 -8.80 24.38
N VAL A 240 2.34 -8.87 23.10
CA VAL A 240 1.25 -9.66 22.55
C VAL A 240 1.88 -10.41 21.39
N HIS A 241 2.20 -11.68 21.57
CA HIS A 241 2.35 -12.55 20.41
C HIS A 241 1.03 -13.32 20.25
N PRO A 242 0.13 -12.81 19.39
CA PRO A 242 -0.72 -13.71 18.65
C PRO A 242 -0.86 -13.16 17.22
N VAL A 243 0.24 -12.98 16.51
CA VAL A 243 0.13 -12.84 15.05
C VAL A 243 -0.50 -14.11 14.44
N CYS A 244 -0.26 -15.25 15.09
CA CYS A 244 -0.67 -16.57 14.64
C CYS A 244 -1.00 -17.49 15.83
N PRO A 245 -1.91 -17.12 16.77
CA PRO A 245 -2.24 -18.01 17.84
C PRO A 245 -3.00 -19.18 17.19
N CYS A 246 -2.60 -20.38 17.55
CA CYS A 246 -3.16 -21.63 17.02
C CYS A 246 -4.67 -21.78 17.25
N ASP A 247 -5.22 -20.88 18.07
CA ASP A 247 -6.62 -20.79 18.44
C ASP A 247 -7.39 -19.74 17.60
N ALA A 248 -6.73 -18.74 17.00
CA ALA A 248 -7.38 -17.73 16.15
C ALA A 248 -7.54 -18.19 14.71
N VAL A 249 -6.52 -18.89 14.23
CA VAL A 249 -6.50 -19.40 12.89
C VAL A 249 -7.27 -20.72 12.97
N ASN A 250 -8.50 -20.75 12.45
CA ASN A 250 -9.36 -21.94 12.45
C ASN A 250 -8.81 -22.97 11.44
N LEU A 251 -7.63 -23.49 11.76
CA LEU A 251 -6.77 -24.18 10.83
C LEU A 251 -7.17 -25.65 10.71
N PRO A 252 -7.15 -26.22 9.49
CA PRO A 252 -7.28 -27.66 9.32
C PRO A 252 -6.19 -28.38 10.14
N GLY A 253 -6.59 -29.08 11.21
CA GLY A 253 -5.70 -29.74 12.18
C GLY A 253 -5.72 -29.16 13.60
N GLY A 254 -6.37 -28.01 13.83
CA GLY A 254 -6.49 -27.37 15.15
C GLY A 254 -5.13 -27.13 15.83
N ARG A 255 -5.12 -27.11 17.17
CA ARG A 255 -3.91 -26.88 17.98
C ARG A 255 -2.72 -27.78 17.64
N SER A 256 -2.98 -29.00 17.18
CA SER A 256 -1.93 -29.98 16.85
C SER A 256 -1.06 -29.54 15.67
N ALA A 257 -1.60 -28.70 14.78
CA ALA A 257 -0.91 -28.28 13.57
C ALA A 257 0.07 -27.11 13.79
N CYS A 258 0.14 -26.62 15.03
CA CYS A 258 1.10 -25.65 15.52
C CYS A 258 2.23 -26.24 16.38
N GLU A 259 2.17 -27.54 16.69
CA GLU A 259 3.24 -28.17 17.44
C GLU A 259 4.50 -28.27 16.54
N PRO A 260 5.70 -27.95 17.07
CA PRO A 260 6.92 -28.10 16.29
C PRO A 260 7.05 -29.54 15.79
N VAL A 261 7.41 -29.70 14.51
CA VAL A 261 7.71 -31.01 13.92
C VAL A 261 8.93 -31.58 14.66
N GLY A 262 8.69 -32.50 15.61
CA GLY A 262 9.73 -33.10 16.47
C GLY A 262 9.54 -32.95 17.98
N ALA A 263 8.43 -32.38 18.47
CA ALA A 263 8.16 -32.25 19.92
C ALA A 263 7.62 -33.53 20.61
N ARG A 264 7.95 -34.73 20.11
CA ARG A 264 7.61 -36.01 20.74
C ARG A 264 8.84 -36.80 21.14
#